data_AF-V4L1J4-F1
#
_entry.id   AF-V4L1J4-F1
#
_cell.length_a   1.000
_cell.length_b   1.000
_cell.length_c   1.000
_cell.angle_alpha   90.00
_cell.angle_beta   90.00
_cell.angle_gamma   90.00
#
_symmetry.space_group_name_H-M   'P 1'
#
loop_
_entity.id
_entity.type
_entity.pdbx_description
1 polymer ?
#
loop_
_entity_poly.entity_id
_entity_poly.type
_entity_poly.pdbx_seq_one_letter_code
_entity_poly.pdbx_strand_id
1 'polypeptide(L)'
;MATPLATPLFSPLALSPSRNRHLCFKIRSDSKHGKIYKSNGIQKLNLSKSREPNGQSTNFLQMGPREMSFGRKLSVQSMDGAGTGNTSTISRSVFAIMHLLVSLGIILAADSFLKQAFVAASIKFPSALFGMFCIFSVLMILDSFVPAAATSLMNFFEPAFLFIQRWLPLFYVPSLVVLPLSVRDIPAASGVKICYIVAGGWLASLCVAGFTAIAVRKMVKTEMTEAEPMAKPSPFSTLELWSWSGIFVVSFVGALFYPTSLGTSARTCLPFLLSSTVLGYIVGSGLPSSIKKVFHPIICCALSAVLAALAFGYASGSGLDPVLGNYLTKVASDPGAGDILMGFLGSVILSFAFSMFKQRKLVKRHAAEIFTSVIVSTVFSLYSTALVGRLVGLEPSLTVSILPRCITVALALSIVSLFEGTNSSLTAAVVVVTGLIGANFVQVVLDKLRLRDPIARGIATASSAHGLGTAALSAKEPEALPFCAIAYALTGIFGSLLCSVPAVRQSLLAVVG
;
A
#
# COMPACT_ATOMS: atom_id res chain seq x y z
N MET A 1 -61.50 -28.12 19.16
CA MET A 1 -61.54 -29.39 19.94
C MET A 1 -61.29 -30.53 18.96
N ALA A 2 -60.66 -31.63 19.40
CA ALA A 2 -60.54 -32.95 18.75
C ALA A 2 -59.66 -33.13 17.47
N THR A 3 -58.75 -34.13 17.55
CA THR A 3 -58.31 -35.11 16.50
C THR A 3 -57.63 -34.66 15.18
N PRO A 4 -56.84 -35.53 14.49
CA PRO A 4 -55.91 -36.57 14.95
C PRO A 4 -54.61 -36.80 14.09
N LEU A 5 -53.75 -37.78 14.50
CA LEU A 5 -52.83 -38.64 13.68
C LEU A 5 -51.61 -37.99 12.94
N ALA A 6 -50.43 -38.62 12.75
CA ALA A 6 -49.86 -39.91 13.21
C ALA A 6 -48.30 -39.93 13.19
N THR A 7 -47.69 -40.85 13.96
CA THR A 7 -46.28 -41.36 13.91
C THR A 7 -46.24 -42.69 13.07
N PRO A 8 -45.17 -43.55 12.91
CA PRO A 8 -43.97 -43.77 13.76
C PRO A 8 -42.62 -44.34 13.16
N LEU A 9 -41.63 -44.47 14.06
CA LEU A 9 -40.52 -45.46 14.28
C LEU A 9 -39.77 -46.29 13.18
N PHE A 10 -38.42 -46.31 13.33
CA PHE A 10 -37.41 -47.41 13.27
C PHE A 10 -37.06 -48.25 11.99
N SER A 11 -35.77 -48.63 11.91
CA SER A 11 -35.04 -49.55 10.98
C SER A 11 -35.28 -51.07 11.29
N PRO A 12 -34.73 -52.13 10.60
CA PRO A 12 -33.51 -52.22 9.75
C PRO A 12 -33.48 -53.25 8.57
N LEU A 13 -32.26 -53.50 8.01
CA LEU A 13 -31.73 -54.70 7.30
C LEU A 13 -31.99 -55.01 5.78
N ALA A 14 -30.86 -55.05 5.04
CA ALA A 14 -30.37 -56.12 4.14
C ALA A 14 -30.76 -56.30 2.63
N LEU A 15 -29.69 -56.51 1.84
CA LEU A 15 -29.51 -57.35 0.63
C LEU A 15 -29.82 -56.84 -0.81
N SER A 16 -28.94 -57.32 -1.71
CA SER A 16 -28.69 -57.03 -3.14
C SER A 16 -29.70 -57.71 -4.10
N PRO A 17 -29.63 -57.65 -5.46
CA PRO A 17 -28.63 -57.01 -6.34
C PRO A 17 -29.14 -56.28 -7.64
N SER A 18 -28.23 -55.60 -8.35
CA SER A 18 -27.87 -55.86 -9.78
C SER A 18 -27.63 -54.65 -10.75
N ARG A 19 -26.44 -54.70 -11.36
CA ARG A 19 -26.03 -54.41 -12.76
C ARG A 19 -26.01 -53.00 -13.40
N ASN A 20 -24.86 -52.81 -14.09
CA ASN A 20 -24.56 -51.96 -15.27
C ASN A 20 -24.39 -50.44 -15.02
N ARG A 21 -23.15 -49.91 -15.05
CA ARG A 21 -22.29 -49.53 -16.22
C ARG A 21 -22.62 -48.10 -16.68
N HIS A 22 -21.67 -47.15 -16.88
CA HIS A 22 -20.29 -47.25 -17.36
C HIS A 22 -19.34 -46.16 -16.77
N LEU A 23 -18.02 -46.45 -16.78
CA LEU A 23 -16.81 -45.60 -16.98
C LEU A 23 -16.79 -44.09 -16.64
N CYS A 24 -15.64 -43.43 -16.33
CA CYS A 24 -14.28 -43.83 -15.94
C CYS A 24 -13.45 -42.54 -15.78
N PHE A 25 -12.62 -42.41 -14.74
CA PHE A 25 -11.38 -41.62 -14.83
C PHE A 25 -10.26 -42.28 -14.03
N LYS A 26 -9.05 -42.30 -14.62
CA LYS A 26 -7.99 -43.25 -14.26
C LYS A 26 -6.79 -42.52 -13.68
N ILE A 27 -6.45 -42.82 -12.42
CA ILE A 27 -5.20 -42.39 -11.79
C ILE A 27 -4.10 -43.39 -12.17
N ARG A 28 -2.87 -42.91 -12.45
CA ARG A 28 -1.69 -43.77 -12.47
C ARG A 28 -0.44 -43.03 -11.99
N SER A 29 0.16 -43.54 -10.93
CA SER A 29 1.59 -43.39 -10.60
C SER A 29 2.32 -44.62 -11.16
N ASP A 30 3.55 -44.46 -11.65
CA ASP A 30 4.74 -45.09 -11.04
C ASP A 30 6.04 -44.94 -11.86
N SER A 31 7.05 -44.37 -11.18
CA SER A 31 8.40 -44.90 -10.95
C SER A 31 9.27 -45.50 -12.09
N LYS A 32 10.49 -44.92 -12.18
CA LYS A 32 11.83 -45.57 -12.19
C LYS A 32 12.54 -45.97 -13.52
N HIS A 33 13.85 -45.66 -13.51
CA HIS A 33 15.01 -46.14 -14.31
C HIS A 33 15.32 -45.56 -15.72
N GLY A 34 16.63 -45.33 -15.97
CA GLY A 34 17.23 -45.20 -17.31
C GLY A 34 18.20 -44.02 -17.52
N LYS A 35 19.52 -44.20 -17.30
CA LYS A 35 20.57 -43.23 -17.71
C LYS A 35 20.95 -43.44 -19.19
N ILE A 36 21.15 -42.36 -19.97
CA ILE A 36 22.12 -42.33 -21.08
C ILE A 36 22.82 -40.96 -21.13
N TYR A 37 24.16 -40.97 -21.19
CA TYR A 37 25.03 -39.84 -21.51
C TYR A 37 25.33 -39.83 -23.02
N LYS A 38 25.39 -38.66 -23.66
CA LYS A 38 26.41 -38.34 -24.69
C LYS A 38 26.45 -36.83 -24.99
N SER A 39 27.59 -36.38 -25.51
CA SER A 39 27.94 -34.97 -25.68
C SER A 39 28.47 -34.68 -27.10
N ASN A 40 28.81 -33.40 -27.33
CA ASN A 40 29.58 -32.83 -28.45
C ASN A 40 28.84 -32.66 -29.79
N GLY A 41 29.17 -31.59 -30.52
CA GLY A 41 28.76 -31.42 -31.92
C GLY A 41 28.68 -29.99 -32.44
N ILE A 42 29.77 -29.22 -32.37
CA ILE A 42 29.91 -28.00 -33.19
C ILE A 42 30.20 -28.43 -34.64
N GLN A 43 29.53 -27.86 -35.66
CA GLN A 43 30.16 -27.06 -36.75
C GLN A 43 29.22 -26.81 -37.96
N LYS A 44 29.51 -25.72 -38.68
CA LYS A 44 28.87 -25.18 -39.90
C LYS A 44 28.76 -26.16 -41.07
N LEU A 45 27.79 -25.94 -41.98
CA LEU A 45 28.09 -25.74 -43.41
C LEU A 45 27.01 -24.89 -44.12
N ASN A 46 27.29 -24.41 -45.34
CA ASN A 46 26.52 -23.40 -46.09
C ASN A 46 26.59 -23.69 -47.63
N LEU A 47 25.96 -22.85 -48.48
CA LEU A 47 25.71 -22.96 -49.96
C LEU A 47 24.45 -23.78 -50.33
N SER A 48 23.66 -23.50 -51.40
CA SER A 48 23.83 -22.69 -52.66
C SER A 48 22.45 -22.40 -53.34
N LYS A 49 22.22 -21.62 -54.43
CA LYS A 49 22.87 -20.48 -55.14
C LYS A 49 22.19 -20.19 -56.53
N SER A 50 21.38 -19.13 -56.71
CA SER A 50 20.88 -18.64 -58.04
C SER A 50 20.28 -17.22 -57.93
N ARG A 51 20.80 -16.11 -58.50
CA ARG A 51 21.01 -15.62 -59.91
C ARG A 51 19.83 -14.79 -60.50
N GLU A 52 20.09 -13.51 -60.78
CA GLU A 52 19.37 -12.59 -61.71
C GLU A 52 20.03 -12.63 -63.14
N PRO A 53 19.85 -11.69 -64.11
CA PRO A 53 18.89 -10.56 -64.31
C PRO A 53 18.32 -10.34 -65.75
N ASN A 54 17.30 -9.45 -65.89
CA ASN A 54 16.95 -8.55 -67.02
C ASN A 54 15.49 -8.04 -66.82
N GLY A 55 15.02 -6.86 -67.24
CA GLY A 55 15.65 -5.69 -67.89
C GLY A 55 14.79 -5.11 -69.02
N GLN A 56 14.01 -4.03 -68.79
CA GLN A 56 13.50 -3.11 -69.84
C GLN A 56 12.79 -1.85 -69.27
N SER A 57 12.59 -0.82 -70.12
CA SER A 57 12.17 0.55 -69.77
C SER A 57 11.19 1.11 -70.82
N THR A 58 10.20 1.91 -70.40
CA THR A 58 9.54 2.96 -71.21
C THR A 58 8.87 4.03 -70.34
N ASN A 59 8.97 5.30 -70.75
CA ASN A 59 8.36 6.48 -70.10
C ASN A 59 6.92 6.76 -70.59
N PHE A 60 6.08 7.43 -69.80
CA PHE A 60 5.03 8.36 -70.30
C PHE A 60 4.65 9.45 -69.26
N LEU A 61 3.92 10.48 -69.70
CA LEU A 61 3.92 11.85 -69.15
C LEU A 61 2.80 12.20 -68.13
N GLN A 62 3.20 12.88 -67.04
CA GLN A 62 2.69 14.19 -66.52
C GLN A 62 1.18 14.52 -66.55
N MET A 63 0.51 14.67 -65.38
CA MET A 63 0.26 15.96 -64.65
C MET A 63 -0.70 15.76 -63.43
N GLY A 64 -0.63 16.61 -62.39
CA GLY A 64 -1.32 16.43 -61.08
C GLY A 64 -2.71 17.11 -60.93
N PRO A 65 -3.23 17.43 -59.71
CA PRO A 65 -2.48 17.74 -58.47
C PRO A 65 -2.99 17.20 -57.10
N ARG A 66 -2.05 17.17 -56.13
CA ARG A 66 -2.21 17.33 -54.66
C ARG A 66 -3.17 16.43 -53.87
N GLU A 67 -2.59 15.40 -53.25
CA GLU A 67 -2.88 15.04 -51.85
C GLU A 67 -1.62 15.27 -50.99
N MET A 68 -1.78 15.85 -49.79
CA MET A 68 -0.69 16.00 -48.81
C MET A 68 -0.83 14.98 -47.68
N SER A 69 -0.15 13.85 -47.84
CA SER A 69 0.07 12.85 -46.79
C SER A 69 1.55 12.85 -46.41
N PHE A 70 1.88 13.26 -45.17
CA PHE A 70 3.26 13.31 -44.68
C PHE A 70 3.50 12.29 -43.56
N GLY A 71 3.58 11.01 -43.92
CA GLY A 71 4.04 9.96 -43.02
C GLY A 71 5.56 9.99 -42.87
N ARG A 72 6.07 10.44 -41.71
CA ARG A 72 7.52 10.50 -41.45
C ARG A 72 8.03 9.22 -40.76
N LYS A 73 8.57 8.28 -41.55
CA LYS A 73 9.45 7.22 -41.03
C LYS A 73 10.62 7.87 -40.29
N LEU A 74 10.85 7.48 -39.04
CA LEU A 74 12.08 7.81 -38.31
C LEU A 74 13.11 6.70 -38.53
N SER A 75 14.32 7.10 -38.93
CA SER A 75 15.43 6.21 -39.24
C SER A 75 16.00 5.57 -37.98
N VAL A 76 16.23 4.26 -38.02
CA VAL A 76 17.10 3.57 -37.07
C VAL A 76 18.51 3.64 -37.62
N GLN A 77 19.42 4.31 -36.91
CA GLN A 77 20.83 4.35 -37.27
C GLN A 77 21.68 3.82 -36.10
N SER A 78 22.12 2.58 -36.24
CA SER A 78 23.12 1.95 -35.39
C SER A 78 24.52 2.32 -35.87
N MET A 79 25.36 2.83 -34.98
CA MET A 79 26.81 2.92 -35.19
C MET A 79 27.53 2.44 -33.93
N ASP A 80 28.19 1.29 -34.04
CA ASP A 80 29.19 0.86 -33.07
C ASP A 80 30.40 1.80 -33.13
N GLY A 81 30.80 2.31 -31.97
CA GLY A 81 31.99 3.14 -31.80
C GLY A 81 32.59 2.85 -30.43
N ALA A 82 33.71 2.13 -30.41
CA ALA A 82 34.38 1.77 -29.17
C ALA A 82 35.05 2.99 -28.52
N GLY A 83 34.79 3.21 -27.23
CA GLY A 83 35.56 4.11 -26.37
C GLY A 83 34.90 5.43 -25.96
N THR A 84 33.93 5.38 -25.02
CA THR A 84 33.63 6.42 -23.99
C THR A 84 32.42 6.01 -23.12
N GLY A 85 32.53 4.90 -22.38
CA GLY A 85 31.37 4.26 -21.71
C GLY A 85 30.86 4.87 -20.39
N ASN A 86 31.65 5.70 -19.69
CA ASN A 86 31.35 6.04 -18.28
C ASN A 86 30.74 7.43 -18.07
N THR A 87 31.11 8.44 -18.87
CA THR A 87 30.77 9.85 -18.59
C THR A 87 29.28 10.16 -18.78
N SER A 88 28.64 9.53 -19.76
CA SER A 88 27.20 9.71 -20.06
C SER A 88 26.29 9.08 -19.00
N THR A 89 26.70 7.96 -18.41
CA THR A 89 25.94 7.21 -17.39
C THR A 89 25.94 7.93 -16.04
N ILE A 90 27.10 8.46 -15.63
CA ILE A 90 27.25 9.20 -14.36
C ILE A 90 26.43 10.50 -14.39
N SER A 91 26.52 11.28 -15.48
CA SER A 91 25.75 12.52 -15.65
C SER A 91 24.24 12.30 -15.54
N ARG A 92 23.71 11.24 -16.19
CA ARG A 92 22.28 10.86 -16.09
C ARG A 92 21.87 10.46 -14.66
N SER A 93 22.75 9.76 -13.94
CA SER A 93 22.48 9.34 -12.55
C SER A 93 22.45 10.53 -11.59
N VAL A 94 23.39 11.47 -11.72
CA VAL A 94 23.42 12.72 -10.94
C VAL A 94 22.17 13.55 -11.23
N PHE A 95 21.79 13.71 -12.49
CA PHE A 95 20.56 14.42 -12.85
C PHE A 95 19.30 13.77 -12.24
N ALA A 96 19.20 12.45 -12.27
CA ALA A 96 18.06 11.73 -11.66
C ALA A 96 17.98 11.94 -10.13
N ILE A 97 19.12 11.92 -9.43
CA ILE A 97 19.19 12.18 -7.98
C ILE A 97 18.82 13.63 -7.67
N MET A 98 19.33 14.60 -8.44
CA MET A 98 18.98 16.01 -8.29
C MET A 98 17.48 16.26 -8.55
N HIS A 99 16.92 15.66 -9.59
CA HIS A 99 15.50 15.78 -9.91
C HIS A 99 14.61 15.17 -8.81
N LEU A 100 15.01 14.03 -8.23
CA LEU A 100 14.36 13.46 -7.05
C LEU A 100 14.42 14.40 -5.85
N LEU A 101 15.60 14.96 -5.53
CA LEU A 101 15.76 15.85 -4.38
C LEU A 101 14.95 17.15 -4.51
N VAL A 102 14.93 17.74 -5.71
CA VAL A 102 14.12 18.95 -5.99
C VAL A 102 12.63 18.65 -5.91
N SER A 103 12.15 17.61 -6.61
CA SER A 103 10.71 17.27 -6.61
C SER A 103 10.20 16.84 -5.23
N LEU A 104 10.99 16.08 -4.46
CA LEU A 104 10.65 15.66 -3.10
C LEU A 104 10.73 16.85 -2.13
N GLY A 105 11.73 17.70 -2.26
CA GLY A 105 11.89 18.93 -1.47
C GLY A 105 10.72 19.89 -1.64
N ILE A 106 10.19 20.04 -2.86
CA ILE A 106 9.00 20.85 -3.13
C ILE A 106 7.76 20.27 -2.41
N ILE A 107 7.56 18.95 -2.43
CA ILE A 107 6.42 18.31 -1.73
C ILE A 107 6.54 18.49 -0.20
N LEU A 108 7.74 18.31 0.37
CA LEU A 108 8.01 18.50 1.80
C LEU A 108 7.83 19.97 2.23
N ALA A 109 8.30 20.91 1.41
CA ALA A 109 8.14 22.34 1.64
C ALA A 109 6.67 22.76 1.56
N ALA A 110 5.91 22.24 0.58
CA ALA A 110 4.48 22.50 0.44
C ALA A 110 3.69 21.98 1.66
N ASP A 111 3.96 20.77 2.15
CA ASP A 111 3.34 20.23 3.36
C ASP A 111 3.65 21.09 4.60
N SER A 112 4.92 21.45 4.77
CA SER A 112 5.40 22.29 5.89
C SER A 112 4.75 23.68 5.88
N PHE A 113 4.68 24.32 4.71
CA PHE A 113 4.04 25.61 4.52
C PHE A 113 2.53 25.55 4.80
N LEU A 114 1.83 24.55 4.24
CA LEU A 114 0.40 24.34 4.48
C LEU A 114 0.11 24.10 5.96
N LYS A 115 0.95 23.32 6.65
CA LYS A 115 0.82 23.08 8.09
C LYS A 115 0.97 24.37 8.90
N GLN A 116 1.97 25.21 8.59
CA GLN A 116 2.15 26.52 9.24
C GLN A 116 0.97 27.46 8.97
N ALA A 117 0.51 27.56 7.72
CA ALA A 117 -0.62 28.40 7.34
C ALA A 117 -1.92 28.00 8.05
N PHE A 118 -2.19 26.69 8.18
CA PHE A 118 -3.38 26.18 8.86
C PHE A 118 -3.33 26.42 10.37
N VAL A 119 -2.17 26.27 11.00
CA VAL A 119 -1.98 26.62 12.42
C VAL A 119 -2.18 28.12 12.65
N ALA A 120 -1.59 28.97 11.80
CA ALA A 120 -1.78 30.43 11.88
C ALA A 120 -3.25 30.84 11.70
N ALA A 121 -3.98 30.17 10.81
CA ALA A 121 -5.40 30.40 10.59
C ALA A 121 -6.34 29.67 11.61
N SER A 122 -5.79 28.96 12.60
CA SER A 122 -6.55 28.14 13.57
C SER A 122 -7.48 27.10 12.94
N ILE A 123 -7.15 26.62 11.73
CA ILE A 123 -7.98 25.67 10.98
C ILE A 123 -7.72 24.25 11.50
N LYS A 124 -8.73 23.65 12.15
CA LYS A 124 -8.67 22.27 12.68
C LYS A 124 -8.72 21.16 11.59
N PHE A 125 -8.81 21.51 10.31
CA PHE A 125 -8.82 20.55 9.19
C PHE A 125 -7.39 20.10 8.85
N PRO A 126 -7.13 18.82 8.48
CA PRO A 126 -5.77 18.38 8.12
C PRO A 126 -5.23 19.09 6.86
N SER A 127 -4.20 19.92 7.03
CA SER A 127 -3.61 20.75 5.96
C SER A 127 -3.15 19.95 4.74
N ALA A 128 -2.59 18.75 4.95
CA ALA A 128 -2.14 17.87 3.88
C ALA A 128 -3.29 17.37 2.97
N LEU A 129 -4.50 17.18 3.51
CA LEU A 129 -5.68 16.84 2.69
C LEU A 129 -6.10 18.00 1.81
N PHE A 130 -6.06 19.23 2.34
CA PHE A 130 -6.34 20.43 1.57
C PHE A 130 -5.34 20.57 0.42
N GLY A 131 -4.04 20.43 0.70
CA GLY A 131 -3.00 20.42 -0.33
C GLY A 131 -3.21 19.34 -1.39
N MET A 132 -3.58 18.12 -0.99
CA MET A 132 -3.91 17.03 -1.91
C MET A 132 -5.07 17.40 -2.85
N PHE A 133 -6.16 17.98 -2.32
CA PHE A 133 -7.28 18.45 -3.16
C PHE A 133 -6.88 19.61 -4.08
N CYS A 134 -6.05 20.56 -3.61
CA CYS A 134 -5.52 21.63 -4.45
C CYS A 134 -4.67 21.08 -5.60
N ILE A 135 -3.72 20.18 -5.33
CA ILE A 135 -2.87 19.55 -6.35
C ILE A 135 -3.73 18.79 -7.37
N PHE A 136 -4.69 17.98 -6.90
CA PHE A 136 -5.60 17.25 -7.79
C PHE A 136 -6.45 18.20 -8.65
N SER A 137 -6.95 19.29 -8.08
CA SER A 137 -7.76 20.29 -8.80
C SER A 137 -6.93 21.03 -9.87
N VAL A 138 -5.70 21.44 -9.53
CA VAL A 138 -4.76 22.03 -10.51
C VAL A 138 -4.47 21.05 -11.65
N LEU A 139 -4.21 19.78 -11.34
CA LEU A 139 -4.02 18.75 -12.36
C LEU A 139 -5.27 18.53 -13.23
N MET A 140 -6.48 18.52 -12.66
CA MET A 140 -7.74 18.45 -13.43
C MET A 140 -7.95 19.65 -14.36
N ILE A 141 -7.66 20.86 -13.89
CA ILE A 141 -7.76 22.09 -14.68
C ILE A 141 -6.74 22.03 -15.82
N LEU A 142 -5.47 21.71 -15.53
CA LEU A 142 -4.43 21.57 -16.55
C LEU A 142 -4.78 20.48 -17.58
N ASP A 143 -5.32 19.33 -17.16
CA ASP A 143 -5.72 18.25 -18.09
C ASP A 143 -6.89 18.65 -19.00
N SER A 144 -7.71 19.62 -18.57
CA SER A 144 -8.86 20.12 -19.33
C SER A 144 -8.48 21.22 -20.34
N PHE A 145 -7.52 22.09 -19.99
CA PHE A 145 -7.12 23.22 -20.84
C PHE A 145 -5.80 23.01 -21.60
N VAL A 146 -4.80 22.37 -20.98
CA VAL A 146 -3.45 22.16 -21.53
C VAL A 146 -2.91 20.77 -21.13
N PRO A 147 -3.38 19.67 -21.75
CA PRO A 147 -3.03 18.30 -21.34
C PRO A 147 -1.52 18.00 -21.29
N ALA A 148 -0.74 18.67 -22.14
CA ALA A 148 0.72 18.60 -22.15
C ALA A 148 1.34 19.16 -20.86
N ALA A 149 0.77 20.22 -20.29
CA ALA A 149 1.23 20.81 -19.03
C ALA A 149 0.91 19.90 -17.83
N ALA A 150 -0.29 19.28 -17.80
CA ALA A 150 -0.62 18.28 -16.78
C ALA A 150 0.32 17.07 -16.83
N THR A 151 0.64 16.59 -18.04
CA THR A 151 1.60 15.50 -18.25
C THR A 151 3.02 15.90 -17.82
N SER A 152 3.46 17.12 -18.15
CA SER A 152 4.76 17.65 -17.71
C SER A 152 4.85 17.74 -16.18
N LEU A 153 3.80 18.24 -15.52
CA LEU A 153 3.73 18.35 -14.06
C LEU A 153 3.76 16.98 -13.37
N MET A 154 3.05 15.99 -13.93
CA MET A 154 3.12 14.59 -13.48
C MET A 154 4.54 14.02 -13.59
N ASN A 155 5.19 14.21 -14.75
CA ASN A 155 6.54 13.68 -15.00
C ASN A 155 7.61 14.34 -14.11
N PHE A 156 7.44 15.62 -13.76
CA PHE A 156 8.31 16.32 -12.83
C PHE A 156 8.24 15.76 -11.41
N PHE A 157 7.03 15.42 -10.92
CA PHE A 157 6.85 14.85 -9.58
C PHE A 157 6.95 13.32 -9.53
N GLU A 158 7.04 12.62 -10.67
CA GLU A 158 7.14 11.15 -10.72
C GLU A 158 8.29 10.55 -9.88
N PRO A 159 9.52 11.12 -9.85
CA PRO A 159 10.60 10.59 -9.01
C PRO A 159 10.26 10.63 -7.52
N ALA A 160 9.77 11.79 -7.03
CA ALA A 160 9.35 11.94 -5.63
C ALA A 160 8.17 11.02 -5.28
N PHE A 161 7.20 10.91 -6.18
CA PHE A 161 6.07 10.00 -6.05
C PHE A 161 6.52 8.53 -5.93
N LEU A 162 7.39 8.06 -6.82
CA LEU A 162 7.94 6.69 -6.78
C LEU A 162 8.78 6.44 -5.52
N PHE A 163 9.55 7.44 -5.07
CA PHE A 163 10.27 7.36 -3.80
C PHE A 163 9.31 7.22 -2.62
N ILE A 164 8.28 8.09 -2.53
CA ILE A 164 7.28 8.06 -1.47
C ILE A 164 6.55 6.71 -1.48
N GLN A 165 6.15 6.19 -2.65
CA GLN A 165 5.53 4.85 -2.74
C GLN A 165 6.46 3.72 -2.31
N ARG A 166 7.75 3.77 -2.70
CA ARG A 166 8.75 2.74 -2.33
C ARG A 166 9.01 2.70 -0.83
N TRP A 167 8.95 3.84 -0.14
CA TRP A 167 9.21 3.95 1.30
C TRP A 167 7.95 4.12 2.18
N LEU A 168 6.76 4.18 1.57
CA LEU A 168 5.48 4.41 2.24
C LEU A 168 5.28 3.58 3.53
N PRO A 169 5.59 2.27 3.57
CA PRO A 169 5.43 1.48 4.79
C PRO A 169 6.34 1.91 5.94
N LEU A 170 7.51 2.49 5.65
CA LEU A 170 8.50 2.91 6.64
C LEU A 170 8.03 4.14 7.44
N PHE A 171 7.38 5.10 6.79
CA PHE A 171 7.03 6.41 7.38
C PHE A 171 6.07 6.32 8.58
N TYR A 172 5.31 5.23 8.72
CA TYR A 172 4.38 5.01 9.83
C TYR A 172 4.73 3.82 10.74
N VAL A 173 5.86 3.13 10.49
CA VAL A 173 6.45 2.19 11.46
C VAL A 173 6.71 2.81 12.85
N PRO A 174 7.05 4.11 13.00
CA PRO A 174 7.41 4.66 14.31
C PRO A 174 6.40 4.42 15.43
N SER A 175 5.11 4.50 15.13
CA SER A 175 4.02 4.22 16.07
C SER A 175 3.94 2.76 16.53
N LEU A 176 4.52 1.81 15.76
CA LEU A 176 4.69 0.41 16.15
C LEU A 176 5.93 0.19 17.02
N VAL A 177 7.01 0.93 16.77
CA VAL A 177 8.27 0.80 17.53
C VAL A 177 8.07 1.20 18.98
N VAL A 178 7.33 2.29 19.22
CA VAL A 178 6.96 2.73 20.58
C VAL A 178 5.67 2.09 21.12
N LEU A 179 5.13 1.07 20.43
CA LEU A 179 3.93 0.38 20.88
C LEU A 179 4.07 -0.20 22.30
N PRO A 180 5.19 -0.85 22.70
CA PRO A 180 5.36 -1.36 24.06
C PRO A 180 5.16 -0.30 25.14
N LEU A 181 5.71 0.91 24.93
CA LEU A 181 5.54 2.06 25.84
C LEU A 181 4.09 2.56 25.94
N SER A 182 3.31 2.32 24.88
CA SER A 182 1.99 2.90 24.66
C SER A 182 0.84 1.96 25.00
N VAL A 183 1.12 0.68 25.27
CA VAL A 183 0.10 -0.35 25.59
C VAL A 183 0.33 -1.04 26.94
N ARG A 184 1.44 -0.77 27.64
CA ARG A 184 1.73 -1.33 28.97
C ARG A 184 0.62 -1.07 29.99
N ASP A 185 -0.05 0.08 29.90
CA ASP A 185 -1.10 0.52 30.82
C ASP A 185 -2.50 0.06 30.37
N ILE A 186 -2.62 -0.61 29.21
CA ILE A 186 -3.90 -1.11 28.69
C ILE A 186 -4.19 -2.49 29.32
N PRO A 187 -5.31 -2.66 30.06
CA PRO A 187 -5.66 -3.95 30.64
C PRO A 187 -5.81 -5.03 29.57
N ALA A 188 -5.33 -6.26 29.85
CA ALA A 188 -5.41 -7.39 28.91
C ALA A 188 -6.85 -7.67 28.42
N ALA A 189 -7.85 -7.45 29.28
CA ALA A 189 -9.26 -7.54 28.91
C ALA A 189 -9.66 -6.53 27.82
N SER A 190 -9.16 -5.29 27.87
CA SER A 190 -9.33 -4.30 26.81
C SER A 190 -8.63 -4.72 25.52
N GLY A 191 -7.44 -5.33 25.62
CA GLY A 191 -6.75 -5.94 24.48
C GLY A 191 -7.59 -6.99 23.76
N VAL A 192 -8.23 -7.91 24.49
CA VAL A 192 -9.14 -8.92 23.92
C VAL A 192 -10.35 -8.28 23.23
N LYS A 193 -10.98 -7.26 23.85
CA LYS A 193 -12.08 -6.48 23.25
C LYS A 193 -11.66 -5.82 21.94
N ILE A 194 -10.48 -5.20 21.91
CA ILE A 194 -9.91 -4.58 20.70
C ILE A 194 -9.69 -5.64 19.61
N CYS A 195 -9.08 -6.79 19.93
CA CYS A 195 -8.89 -7.88 18.96
C CYS A 195 -10.21 -8.39 18.37
N TYR A 196 -11.27 -8.54 19.20
CA TYR A 196 -12.60 -8.91 18.76
C TYR A 196 -13.20 -7.88 17.79
N ILE A 197 -13.18 -6.59 18.15
CA ILE A 197 -13.66 -5.49 17.31
C ILE A 197 -12.90 -5.44 15.98
N VAL A 198 -11.59 -5.65 16.01
CA VAL A 198 -10.73 -5.61 14.82
C VAL A 198 -11.02 -6.78 13.88
N ALA A 199 -11.06 -8.01 14.37
CA ALA A 199 -11.29 -9.19 13.52
C ALA A 199 -12.75 -9.27 13.01
N GLY A 200 -13.73 -9.10 13.91
CA GLY A 200 -15.15 -9.12 13.54
C GLY A 200 -15.55 -7.92 12.70
N GLY A 201 -15.07 -6.72 13.05
CA GLY A 201 -15.30 -5.50 12.29
C GLY A 201 -14.62 -5.53 10.91
N TRP A 202 -13.44 -6.14 10.77
CA TRP A 202 -12.81 -6.33 9.46
C TRP A 202 -13.72 -7.14 8.53
N LEU A 203 -14.20 -8.29 9.01
CA LEU A 203 -15.09 -9.17 8.24
C LEU A 203 -16.39 -8.45 7.87
N ALA A 204 -16.99 -7.72 8.81
CA ALA A 204 -18.21 -6.96 8.56
C ALA A 204 -18.00 -5.85 7.52
N SER A 205 -16.93 -5.06 7.64
CA SER A 205 -16.56 -4.01 6.67
C SER A 205 -16.29 -4.58 5.28
N LEU A 206 -15.61 -5.74 5.18
CA LEU A 206 -15.36 -6.45 3.93
C LEU A 206 -16.67 -6.88 3.25
N CYS A 207 -17.59 -7.48 4.01
CA CYS A 207 -18.91 -7.86 3.52
C CYS A 207 -19.71 -6.65 3.03
N VAL A 208 -19.82 -5.59 3.83
CA VAL A 208 -20.55 -4.37 3.47
C VAL A 208 -20.00 -3.76 2.19
N ALA A 209 -18.67 -3.53 2.11
CA ALA A 209 -18.05 -2.97 0.93
C ALA A 209 -18.25 -3.83 -0.34
N GLY A 210 -18.07 -5.15 -0.22
CA GLY A 210 -18.19 -6.08 -1.35
C GLY A 210 -19.62 -6.25 -1.86
N PHE A 211 -20.59 -6.39 -0.96
CA PHE A 211 -22.00 -6.50 -1.36
C PHE A 211 -22.57 -5.17 -1.88
N THR A 212 -22.17 -4.02 -1.32
CA THR A 212 -22.53 -2.71 -1.89
C THR A 212 -21.97 -2.55 -3.31
N ALA A 213 -20.70 -2.91 -3.53
CA ALA A 213 -20.09 -2.83 -4.87
C ALA A 213 -20.83 -3.70 -5.90
N ILE A 214 -21.19 -4.94 -5.55
CA ILE A 214 -21.99 -5.80 -6.44
C ILE A 214 -23.40 -5.25 -6.65
N ALA A 215 -24.06 -4.72 -5.61
CA ALA A 215 -25.41 -4.18 -5.73
C ALA A 215 -25.45 -2.99 -6.69
N VAL A 216 -24.53 -2.03 -6.53
CA VAL A 216 -24.42 -0.86 -7.42
C VAL A 216 -24.02 -1.29 -8.83
N ARG A 217 -23.06 -2.21 -8.97
CA ARG A 217 -22.63 -2.70 -10.30
C ARG A 217 -23.78 -3.36 -11.07
N LYS A 218 -24.67 -4.10 -10.40
CA LYS A 218 -25.88 -4.68 -11.02
C LYS A 218 -26.88 -3.61 -11.50
N MET A 219 -26.93 -2.45 -10.85
CA MET A 219 -27.79 -1.34 -11.24
C MET A 219 -27.20 -0.56 -12.44
N VAL A 220 -25.90 -0.24 -12.41
CA VAL A 220 -25.26 0.64 -13.41
C VAL A 220 -24.75 -0.12 -14.64
N LYS A 221 -24.52 -1.44 -14.52
CA LYS A 221 -24.09 -2.33 -15.62
C LYS A 221 -22.81 -1.88 -16.34
N THR A 222 -21.84 -1.31 -15.63
CA THR A 222 -20.59 -0.87 -16.24
C THR A 222 -19.78 -2.05 -16.80
N GLU A 223 -19.40 -1.94 -18.08
CA GLU A 223 -18.50 -2.88 -18.72
C GLU A 223 -17.10 -2.80 -18.10
N MET A 224 -16.51 -3.97 -17.84
CA MET A 224 -15.16 -4.09 -17.29
C MET A 224 -14.13 -3.69 -18.34
N THR A 225 -13.29 -2.69 -18.03
CA THR A 225 -12.06 -2.43 -18.79
C THR A 225 -10.86 -2.91 -18.01
N GLU A 226 -9.88 -3.47 -18.72
CA GLU A 226 -8.52 -3.60 -18.19
C GLU A 226 -8.02 -2.21 -17.78
N ALA A 227 -7.42 -2.14 -16.61
CA ALA A 227 -6.87 -0.93 -16.05
C ALA A 227 -5.35 -0.90 -16.22
N GLU A 228 -4.79 0.28 -16.48
CA GLU A 228 -3.37 0.43 -16.82
C GLU A 228 -2.47 -0.19 -15.72
N PRO A 229 -1.50 -1.05 -16.10
CA PRO A 229 -0.67 -1.76 -15.12
C PRO A 229 0.17 -0.76 -14.32
N MET A 230 0.02 -0.79 -13.00
CA MET A 230 0.86 0.02 -12.11
C MET A 230 2.28 -0.52 -12.08
N ALA A 231 3.26 0.34 -12.34
CA ALA A 231 4.68 0.02 -12.21
C ALA A 231 4.98 -0.44 -10.78
N LYS A 232 5.67 -1.57 -10.64
CA LYS A 232 6.15 -2.04 -9.33
C LYS A 232 7.38 -1.19 -8.93
N PRO A 233 7.52 -0.79 -7.65
CA PRO A 233 8.75 -0.16 -7.18
C PRO A 233 9.98 -1.02 -7.48
N SER A 234 11.11 -0.39 -7.76
CA SER A 234 12.37 -1.10 -7.97
C SER A 234 12.79 -1.85 -6.70
N PRO A 235 13.34 -3.08 -6.82
CA PRO A 235 13.87 -3.81 -5.69
C PRO A 235 15.07 -3.05 -5.07
N PHE A 236 15.30 -3.25 -3.78
CA PHE A 236 16.47 -2.70 -3.10
C PHE A 236 17.75 -3.37 -3.59
N SER A 237 18.79 -2.56 -3.74
CA SER A 237 20.13 -3.00 -4.12
C SER A 237 20.94 -3.50 -2.93
N THR A 238 21.88 -4.40 -3.19
CA THR A 238 22.86 -4.84 -2.19
C THR A 238 23.71 -3.67 -1.67
N LEU A 239 23.95 -2.65 -2.50
CA LEU A 239 24.65 -1.42 -2.10
C LEU A 239 23.87 -0.66 -1.02
N GLU A 240 22.56 -0.41 -1.23
CA GLU A 240 21.69 0.24 -0.23
C GLU A 240 21.76 -0.51 1.12
N LEU A 241 21.70 -1.85 1.10
CA LEU A 241 21.79 -2.68 2.31
C LEU A 241 23.13 -2.47 3.06
N TRP A 242 24.27 -2.51 2.36
CA TRP A 242 25.58 -2.29 2.97
C TRP A 242 25.78 -0.86 3.47
N SER A 243 25.31 0.15 2.73
CA SER A 243 25.38 1.55 3.16
C SER A 243 24.61 1.77 4.46
N TRP A 244 23.38 1.27 4.57
CA TRP A 244 22.60 1.36 5.80
C TRP A 244 23.19 0.53 6.95
N SER A 245 23.82 -0.62 6.65
CA SER A 245 24.53 -1.43 7.66
C SER A 245 25.76 -0.71 8.22
N GLY A 246 26.53 -0.02 7.36
CA GLY A 246 27.66 0.81 7.78
C GLY A 246 27.22 1.98 8.66
N ILE A 247 26.17 2.70 8.26
CA ILE A 247 25.58 3.78 9.08
C ILE A 247 25.15 3.24 10.45
N PHE A 248 24.45 2.11 10.48
CA PHE A 248 24.02 1.46 11.72
C PHE A 248 25.18 1.18 12.68
N VAL A 249 26.20 0.45 12.24
CA VAL A 249 27.33 0.06 13.10
C VAL A 249 28.10 1.28 13.60
N VAL A 250 28.45 2.22 12.70
CA VAL A 250 29.25 3.41 13.07
C VAL A 250 28.50 4.28 14.08
N SER A 251 27.21 4.54 13.85
CA SER A 251 26.42 5.40 14.75
C SER A 251 25.99 4.71 16.04
N PHE A 252 25.75 3.39 16.04
CA PHE A 252 25.48 2.63 17.26
C PHE A 252 26.69 2.66 18.20
N VAL A 253 27.89 2.37 17.68
CA VAL A 253 29.13 2.41 18.45
C VAL A 253 29.46 3.84 18.89
N GLY A 254 29.32 4.83 18.00
CA GLY A 254 29.50 6.24 18.35
C GLY A 254 28.58 6.72 19.48
N ALA A 255 27.31 6.30 19.46
CA ALA A 255 26.34 6.64 20.49
C ALA A 255 26.62 5.97 21.85
N LEU A 256 27.29 4.81 21.88
CA LEU A 256 27.70 4.17 23.14
C LEU A 256 28.87 4.90 23.81
N PHE A 257 29.86 5.35 23.04
CA PHE A 257 31.02 6.08 23.58
C PHE A 257 30.75 7.57 23.83
N TYR A 258 29.88 8.20 23.03
CA TYR A 258 29.61 9.64 23.08
C TYR A 258 28.10 9.93 23.02
N PRO A 259 27.33 9.58 24.08
CA PRO A 259 25.86 9.53 24.06
C PRO A 259 25.14 10.87 23.82
N THR A 260 25.85 12.00 23.90
CA THR A 260 25.32 13.35 23.63
C THR A 260 26.13 14.11 22.58
N SER A 261 26.91 13.42 21.73
CA SER A 261 27.77 14.06 20.71
C SER A 261 27.01 14.93 19.70
N LEU A 262 25.73 14.64 19.43
CA LEU A 262 24.86 15.46 18.58
C LEU A 262 23.95 16.41 19.39
N GLY A 263 24.39 16.77 20.61
CA GLY A 263 23.73 17.70 21.54
C GLY A 263 22.76 17.04 22.51
N THR A 264 22.01 16.03 22.05
CA THR A 264 21.02 15.30 22.86
C THR A 264 21.12 13.79 22.64
N SER A 265 20.60 13.01 23.58
CA SER A 265 20.51 11.56 23.45
C SER A 265 19.64 11.14 22.26
N ALA A 266 18.54 11.85 21.99
CA ALA A 266 17.66 11.59 20.86
C ALA A 266 18.38 11.76 19.51
N ARG A 267 19.04 12.90 19.30
CA ARG A 267 19.81 13.17 18.07
C ARG A 267 21.00 12.22 17.90
N THR A 268 21.63 11.83 19.00
CA THR A 268 22.76 10.88 18.97
C THR A 268 22.28 9.46 18.64
N CYS A 269 21.11 9.04 19.14
CA CYS A 269 20.53 7.74 18.80
C CYS A 269 19.87 7.70 17.42
N LEU A 270 19.43 8.85 16.87
CA LEU A 270 18.69 8.98 15.62
C LEU A 270 19.31 8.17 14.46
N PRO A 271 20.62 8.24 14.14
CA PRO A 271 21.14 7.61 12.93
C PRO A 271 21.14 6.08 13.01
N PHE A 272 21.41 5.49 14.18
CA PHE A 272 21.40 4.03 14.34
C PHE A 272 19.96 3.50 14.41
N LEU A 273 19.07 4.23 15.08
CA LEU A 273 17.67 3.86 15.15
C LEU A 273 16.99 3.95 13.78
N LEU A 274 17.25 5.02 13.01
CA LEU A 274 16.73 5.21 11.66
C LEU A 274 17.26 4.11 10.71
N SER A 275 18.57 3.87 10.72
CA SER A 275 19.18 2.85 9.87
C SER A 275 18.71 1.44 10.23
N SER A 276 18.51 1.11 11.50
CA SER A 276 17.90 -0.17 11.90
C SER A 276 16.47 -0.31 11.38
N THR A 277 15.63 0.72 11.49
CA THR A 277 14.26 0.69 10.93
C THR A 277 14.30 0.45 9.41
N VAL A 278 15.21 1.11 8.70
CA VAL A 278 15.42 0.93 7.24
C VAL A 278 15.92 -0.47 6.90
N LEU A 279 16.91 -1.00 7.62
CA LEU A 279 17.44 -2.35 7.40
C LEU A 279 16.35 -3.42 7.59
N GLY A 280 15.54 -3.30 8.64
CA GLY A 280 14.38 -4.17 8.85
C GLY A 280 13.39 -4.12 7.68
N TYR A 281 13.20 -2.96 7.04
CA TYR A 281 12.36 -2.83 5.85
C TYR A 281 12.96 -3.49 4.62
N ILE A 282 14.25 -3.26 4.35
CA ILE A 282 14.96 -3.82 3.18
C ILE A 282 14.99 -5.35 3.29
N VAL A 283 15.41 -5.88 4.44
CA VAL A 283 15.47 -7.33 4.71
C VAL A 283 14.07 -7.95 4.66
N GLY A 284 13.08 -7.34 5.33
CA GLY A 284 11.69 -7.82 5.30
C GLY A 284 11.09 -7.83 3.89
N SER A 285 11.40 -6.82 3.08
CA SER A 285 11.00 -6.74 1.67
C SER A 285 11.68 -7.80 0.80
N GLY A 286 12.85 -8.29 1.19
CA GLY A 286 13.55 -9.40 0.53
C GLY A 286 13.02 -10.81 0.87
N LEU A 287 12.24 -10.97 1.95
CA LEU A 287 11.80 -12.29 2.43
C LEU A 287 10.93 -13.06 1.40
N PRO A 288 10.99 -14.40 1.37
CA PRO A 288 10.13 -15.22 0.50
C PRO A 288 8.65 -15.14 0.93
N SER A 289 7.75 -15.31 -0.03
CA SER A 289 6.29 -15.10 0.13
C SER A 289 5.64 -15.93 1.25
N SER A 290 6.20 -17.10 1.58
CA SER A 290 5.74 -17.93 2.71
C SER A 290 6.01 -17.28 4.06
N ILE A 291 7.18 -16.64 4.22
CA ILE A 291 7.60 -16.00 5.47
C ILE A 291 6.90 -14.64 5.63
N LYS A 292 6.69 -13.90 4.53
CA LYS A 292 5.99 -12.60 4.50
C LYS A 292 4.56 -12.61 5.05
N LYS A 293 3.90 -13.78 5.13
CA LYS A 293 2.58 -13.93 5.78
C LYS A 293 2.61 -13.64 7.28
N VAL A 294 3.75 -13.93 7.92
CA VAL A 294 3.98 -13.76 9.37
C VAL A 294 4.90 -12.56 9.60
N PHE A 295 6.05 -12.52 8.93
CA PHE A 295 7.01 -11.43 8.97
C PHE A 295 6.77 -10.49 7.78
N HIS A 296 5.65 -9.75 7.84
CA HIS A 296 5.40 -8.66 6.90
C HIS A 296 6.52 -7.60 7.04
N PRO A 297 7.01 -6.95 5.95
CA PRO A 297 8.11 -6.00 6.01
C PRO A 297 8.01 -4.97 7.14
N ILE A 298 6.82 -4.39 7.37
CA ILE A 298 6.53 -3.45 8.47
C ILE A 298 6.86 -4.02 9.86
N ILE A 299 6.54 -5.30 10.09
CA ILE A 299 6.85 -6.00 11.35
C ILE A 299 8.36 -6.18 11.47
N CYS A 300 9.05 -6.52 10.38
CA CYS A 300 10.52 -6.58 10.35
C CYS A 300 11.17 -5.23 10.69
N CYS A 301 10.64 -4.11 10.18
CA CYS A 301 11.09 -2.76 10.55
C CYS A 301 10.97 -2.54 12.06
N ALA A 302 9.77 -2.80 12.61
CA ALA A 302 9.47 -2.55 14.01
C ALA A 302 10.31 -3.43 14.94
N LEU A 303 10.41 -4.72 14.65
CA LEU A 303 11.25 -5.66 15.40
C LEU A 303 12.73 -5.29 15.32
N SER A 304 13.25 -4.90 14.15
CA SER A 304 14.65 -4.49 14.01
C SER A 304 14.95 -3.27 14.88
N ALA A 305 14.12 -2.22 14.81
CA ALA A 305 14.29 -1.01 15.61
C ALA A 305 14.17 -1.27 17.13
N VAL A 306 13.22 -2.11 17.56
CA VAL A 306 13.08 -2.51 18.97
C VAL A 306 14.26 -3.35 19.45
N LEU A 307 14.79 -4.27 18.62
CA LEU A 307 15.98 -5.05 18.95
C LEU A 307 17.24 -4.18 19.03
N ALA A 308 17.40 -3.19 18.15
CA ALA A 308 18.47 -2.21 18.24
C ALA A 308 18.36 -1.32 19.49
N ALA A 309 17.14 -0.87 19.82
CA ALA A 309 16.88 -0.12 21.04
C ALA A 309 17.15 -0.95 22.31
N LEU A 310 16.79 -2.23 22.32
CA LEU A 310 17.07 -3.17 23.40
C LEU A 310 18.58 -3.42 23.56
N ALA A 311 19.28 -3.69 22.45
CA ALA A 311 20.73 -3.89 22.46
C ALA A 311 21.48 -2.65 22.95
N PHE A 312 21.08 -1.45 22.50
CA PHE A 312 21.65 -0.19 22.97
C PHE A 312 21.32 0.06 24.44
N GLY A 313 20.07 -0.13 24.85
CA GLY A 313 19.61 0.06 26.24
C GLY A 313 20.31 -0.87 27.23
N TYR A 314 20.61 -2.10 26.80
CA TYR A 314 21.43 -3.04 27.57
C TYR A 314 22.91 -2.62 27.63
N ALA A 315 23.52 -2.28 26.49
CA ALA A 315 24.93 -1.92 26.42
C ALA A 315 25.26 -0.56 27.09
N SER A 316 24.33 0.38 27.09
CA SER A 316 24.46 1.70 27.75
C SER A 316 24.01 1.70 29.22
N GLY A 317 23.35 0.64 29.69
CA GLY A 317 22.69 0.60 31.00
C GLY A 317 21.43 1.47 31.12
N SER A 318 20.96 2.13 30.05
CA SER A 318 19.77 3.00 30.10
C SER A 318 18.43 2.24 30.09
N GLY A 319 18.43 0.96 29.72
CA GLY A 319 17.21 0.17 29.52
C GLY A 319 16.47 0.51 28.22
N LEU A 320 15.41 -0.23 27.91
CA LEU A 320 14.67 -0.10 26.65
C LEU A 320 13.85 1.20 26.57
N ASP A 321 13.19 1.56 27.67
CA ASP A 321 12.19 2.63 27.68
C ASP A 321 12.73 4.01 27.28
N PRO A 322 13.87 4.49 27.83
CA PRO A 322 14.44 5.77 27.41
C PRO A 322 14.89 5.78 25.95
N VAL A 323 15.32 4.63 25.41
CA VAL A 323 15.75 4.52 24.01
C VAL A 323 14.56 4.54 23.06
N LEU A 324 13.44 3.92 23.43
CA LEU A 324 12.18 4.06 22.70
C LEU A 324 11.58 5.48 22.84
N GLY A 325 11.82 6.18 23.96
CA GLY A 325 11.52 7.61 24.09
C GLY A 325 12.35 8.48 23.15
N ASN A 326 13.67 8.25 23.09
CA ASN A 326 14.59 8.88 22.14
C ASN A 326 14.26 8.55 20.67
N TYR A 327 13.60 7.42 20.42
CA TYR A 327 13.19 7.03 19.07
C TYR A 327 12.07 7.93 18.53
N LEU A 328 11.05 8.28 19.35
CA LEU A 328 9.93 9.14 18.95
C LEU A 328 9.66 10.16 20.07
N THR A 329 10.36 11.29 20.01
CA THR A 329 10.32 12.32 21.06
C THR A 329 9.03 13.14 20.99
N LYS A 330 8.43 13.26 19.80
CA LYS A 330 7.32 14.19 19.48
C LYS A 330 7.69 15.67 19.63
N VAL A 331 8.98 15.98 19.73
CA VAL A 331 9.52 17.34 19.93
C VAL A 331 10.24 17.79 18.67
N ALA A 332 9.69 18.79 17.97
CA ALA A 332 10.22 19.26 16.69
C ALA A 332 11.64 19.87 16.79
N SER A 333 12.00 20.43 17.95
CA SER A 333 13.35 20.96 18.22
C SER A 333 14.35 19.87 18.59
N ASP A 334 13.91 18.64 18.91
CA ASP A 334 14.78 17.51 19.25
C ASP A 334 14.24 16.19 18.68
N PRO A 335 14.26 16.02 17.35
CA PRO A 335 13.62 14.89 16.70
C PRO A 335 14.36 13.58 16.95
N GLY A 336 13.62 12.50 17.18
CA GLY A 336 14.11 11.13 17.09
C GLY A 336 13.99 10.58 15.65
N ALA A 337 14.49 9.36 15.45
CA ALA A 337 14.38 8.65 14.16
C ALA A 337 12.92 8.50 13.68
N GLY A 338 12.02 8.26 14.62
CA GLY A 338 10.59 8.15 14.38
C GLY A 338 9.94 9.47 13.96
N ASP A 339 10.38 10.60 14.52
CA ASP A 339 9.85 11.92 14.16
C ASP A 339 10.23 12.30 12.73
N ILE A 340 11.45 11.98 12.29
CA ILE A 340 11.89 12.17 10.90
C ILE A 340 11.05 11.33 9.94
N LEU A 341 10.81 10.05 10.25
CA LEU A 341 9.99 9.16 9.43
C LEU A 341 8.53 9.62 9.35
N MET A 342 7.95 10.01 10.49
CA MET A 342 6.60 10.57 10.58
C MET A 342 6.49 11.95 9.89
N GLY A 343 7.58 12.68 9.71
CA GLY A 343 7.62 13.94 8.95
C GLY A 343 7.16 13.81 7.50
N PHE A 344 7.32 12.63 6.88
CA PHE A 344 6.88 12.36 5.51
C PHE A 344 5.37 12.10 5.37
N LEU A 345 4.62 12.02 6.47
CA LEU A 345 3.22 11.57 6.45
C LEU A 345 2.28 12.54 5.70
N GLY A 346 2.54 13.85 5.76
CA GLY A 346 1.81 14.82 4.96
C GLY A 346 2.20 14.77 3.48
N SER A 347 3.48 14.60 3.15
CA SER A 347 3.94 14.34 1.78
C SER A 347 3.33 13.07 1.16
N VAL A 348 3.12 12.01 1.94
CA VAL A 348 2.35 10.82 1.52
C VAL A 348 0.93 11.22 1.10
N ILE A 349 0.23 12.03 1.90
CA ILE A 349 -1.14 12.46 1.60
C ILE A 349 -1.17 13.33 0.34
N LEU A 350 -0.24 14.29 0.20
CA LEU A 350 -0.08 15.08 -1.04
C LEU A 350 0.16 14.19 -2.27
N SER A 351 0.95 13.11 -2.13
CA SER A 351 1.26 12.17 -3.21
C SER A 351 0.03 11.40 -3.74
N PHE A 352 -1.03 11.27 -2.94
CA PHE A 352 -2.28 10.62 -3.38
C PHE A 352 -3.02 11.43 -4.46
N ALA A 353 -2.81 12.75 -4.55
CA ALA A 353 -3.35 13.58 -5.63
C ALA A 353 -2.86 13.10 -7.01
N PHE A 354 -1.57 12.81 -7.13
CA PHE A 354 -0.94 12.29 -8.35
C PHE A 354 -1.43 10.86 -8.66
N SER A 355 -1.63 10.03 -7.63
CA SER A 355 -2.21 8.68 -7.78
C SER A 355 -3.62 8.72 -8.34
N MET A 356 -4.49 9.55 -7.75
CA MET A 356 -5.86 9.75 -8.20
C MET A 356 -5.91 10.36 -9.61
N PHE A 357 -5.01 11.29 -9.94
CA PHE A 357 -4.91 11.85 -11.27
C PHE A 357 -4.52 10.81 -12.33
N LYS A 358 -3.54 9.95 -12.03
CA LYS A 358 -3.13 8.86 -12.93
C LYS A 358 -4.29 7.90 -13.20
N GLN A 359 -5.08 7.57 -12.17
CA GLN A 359 -6.24 6.66 -12.27
C GLN A 359 -7.58 7.36 -12.64
N ARG A 360 -7.59 8.66 -12.94
CA ARG A 360 -8.82 9.48 -13.09
C ARG A 360 -9.86 8.92 -14.08
N LYS A 361 -9.42 8.30 -15.17
CA LYS A 361 -10.30 7.71 -16.19
C LYS A 361 -11.07 6.51 -15.62
N LEU A 362 -10.40 5.67 -14.85
CA LEU A 362 -10.99 4.50 -14.19
C LEU A 362 -11.94 4.94 -13.07
N VAL A 363 -11.54 5.94 -12.27
CA VAL A 363 -12.40 6.58 -11.25
C VAL A 363 -13.68 7.11 -11.88
N LYS A 364 -13.59 7.84 -13.01
CA LYS A 364 -14.76 8.40 -13.71
C LYS A 364 -15.67 7.32 -14.29
N ARG A 365 -15.11 6.23 -14.83
CA ARG A 365 -15.89 5.12 -15.45
C ARG A 365 -16.69 4.31 -14.43
N HIS A 366 -16.10 4.03 -13.26
CA HIS A 366 -16.72 3.22 -12.20
C HIS A 366 -17.07 4.07 -10.96
N ALA A 367 -17.43 5.34 -11.18
CA ALA A 367 -17.63 6.31 -10.12
C ALA A 367 -18.73 5.85 -9.15
N ALA A 368 -19.86 5.35 -9.66
CA ALA A 368 -20.97 4.90 -8.83
C ALA A 368 -20.56 3.72 -7.92
N GLU A 369 -19.96 2.68 -8.49
CA GLU A 369 -19.52 1.51 -7.74
C GLU A 369 -18.49 1.87 -6.68
N ILE A 370 -17.52 2.72 -7.03
CA ILE A 370 -16.42 3.11 -6.14
C ILE A 370 -16.92 4.05 -5.03
N PHE A 371 -17.53 5.19 -5.37
CA PHE A 371 -17.91 6.20 -4.39
C PHE A 371 -18.98 5.69 -3.42
N THR A 372 -20.05 5.04 -3.92
CA THR A 372 -21.11 4.52 -3.03
C THR A 372 -20.56 3.45 -2.08
N SER A 373 -19.75 2.51 -2.56
CA SER A 373 -19.20 1.44 -1.71
C SER A 373 -18.19 1.95 -0.70
N VAL A 374 -17.32 2.89 -1.09
CA VAL A 374 -16.35 3.51 -0.17
C VAL A 374 -17.07 4.33 0.90
N ILE A 375 -18.05 5.17 0.54
CA ILE A 375 -18.79 5.98 1.51
C ILE A 375 -19.56 5.09 2.50
N VAL A 376 -20.34 4.12 2.00
CA VAL A 376 -21.14 3.21 2.84
C VAL A 376 -20.23 2.39 3.77
N SER A 377 -19.14 1.81 3.26
CA SER A 377 -18.23 1.00 4.08
C SER A 377 -17.42 1.83 5.08
N THR A 378 -17.05 3.07 4.76
CA THR A 378 -16.35 3.99 5.66
C THR A 378 -17.26 4.41 6.82
N VAL A 379 -18.48 4.87 6.51
CA VAL A 379 -19.49 5.23 7.53
C VAL A 379 -19.79 4.00 8.40
N PHE A 380 -20.06 2.85 7.78
CA PHE A 380 -20.28 1.60 8.51
C PHE A 380 -19.08 1.25 9.40
N SER A 381 -17.84 1.32 8.91
CA SER A 381 -16.64 1.01 9.69
C SER A 381 -16.50 1.89 10.92
N LEU A 382 -16.69 3.21 10.79
CA LEU A 382 -16.56 4.15 11.90
C LEU A 382 -17.66 3.90 12.95
N TYR A 383 -18.94 3.90 12.54
CA TYR A 383 -20.07 3.77 13.46
C TYR A 383 -20.21 2.37 14.06
N SER A 384 -19.92 1.29 13.32
CA SER A 384 -19.90 -0.06 13.89
C SER A 384 -18.78 -0.22 14.92
N THR A 385 -17.61 0.37 14.69
CA THR A 385 -16.50 0.33 15.66
C THR A 385 -16.84 1.12 16.93
N ALA A 386 -17.46 2.30 16.80
CA ALA A 386 -17.97 3.08 17.92
C ALA A 386 -19.00 2.30 18.74
N LEU A 387 -20.03 1.77 18.06
CA LEU A 387 -21.14 1.06 18.68
C LEU A 387 -20.69 -0.24 19.36
N VAL A 388 -19.91 -1.08 18.68
CA VAL A 388 -19.42 -2.34 19.26
C VAL A 388 -18.46 -2.06 20.42
N GLY A 389 -17.61 -1.03 20.34
CA GLY A 389 -16.75 -0.59 21.45
C GLY A 389 -17.56 -0.30 22.72
N ARG A 390 -18.64 0.49 22.61
CA ARG A 390 -19.57 0.73 23.71
C ARG A 390 -20.25 -0.53 24.20
N LEU A 391 -20.77 -1.37 23.30
CA LEU A 391 -21.50 -2.59 23.64
C LEU A 391 -20.64 -3.62 24.38
N VAL A 392 -19.33 -3.70 24.10
CA VAL A 392 -18.40 -4.56 24.85
C VAL A 392 -17.81 -3.86 26.08
N GLY A 393 -18.19 -2.60 26.37
CA GLY A 393 -17.63 -1.80 27.45
C GLY A 393 -16.12 -1.60 27.33
N LEU A 394 -15.64 -1.28 26.12
CA LEU A 394 -14.29 -0.77 25.91
C LEU A 394 -14.26 0.71 26.33
N GLU A 395 -13.17 1.15 26.96
CA GLU A 395 -13.02 2.54 27.38
C GLU A 395 -13.22 3.52 26.21
N PRO A 396 -13.87 4.69 26.42
CA PRO A 396 -14.11 5.66 25.34
C PRO A 396 -12.83 6.11 24.62
N SER A 397 -11.76 6.40 25.34
CA SER A 397 -10.46 6.81 24.78
C SER A 397 -9.87 5.75 23.82
N LEU A 398 -9.91 4.48 24.23
CA LEU A 398 -9.46 3.33 23.45
C LEU A 398 -10.38 3.09 22.25
N THR A 399 -11.69 3.21 22.44
CA THR A 399 -12.69 3.06 21.37
C THR A 399 -12.49 4.12 20.28
N VAL A 400 -12.33 5.39 20.64
CA VAL A 400 -12.02 6.48 19.70
C VAL A 400 -10.69 6.22 18.98
N SER A 401 -9.68 5.74 19.71
CA SER A 401 -8.35 5.42 19.14
C SER A 401 -8.39 4.31 18.09
N ILE A 402 -9.41 3.43 18.09
CA ILE A 402 -9.57 2.33 17.11
C ILE A 402 -10.60 2.60 16.00
N LEU A 403 -11.35 3.71 16.04
CA LEU A 403 -12.36 4.06 15.03
C LEU A 403 -11.84 3.94 13.58
N PRO A 404 -10.68 4.52 13.20
CA PRO A 404 -10.21 4.47 11.82
C PRO A 404 -9.47 3.17 11.45
N ARG A 405 -9.75 2.03 12.09
CA ARG A 405 -9.06 0.73 11.85
C ARG A 405 -8.98 0.27 10.38
N CYS A 406 -9.95 0.63 9.54
CA CYS A 406 -9.97 0.30 8.10
C CYS A 406 -9.22 1.32 7.21
N ILE A 407 -8.81 2.45 7.78
CA ILE A 407 -8.14 3.56 7.09
C ILE A 407 -6.63 3.39 7.27
N THR A 408 -5.83 3.71 6.25
CA THR A 408 -4.37 3.61 6.42
C THR A 408 -3.82 4.52 7.49
N VAL A 409 -2.77 4.04 8.16
CA VAL A 409 -2.11 4.68 9.30
C VAL A 409 -1.87 6.18 9.07
N ALA A 410 -1.39 6.59 7.90
CA ALA A 410 -1.19 8.01 7.56
C ALA A 410 -2.43 8.89 7.82
N LEU A 411 -3.58 8.49 7.28
CA LEU A 411 -4.85 9.22 7.40
C LEU A 411 -5.59 8.89 8.69
N ALA A 412 -5.42 7.69 9.23
CA ALA A 412 -5.95 7.29 10.54
C ALA A 412 -5.34 8.11 11.69
N LEU A 413 -4.04 8.39 11.63
CA LEU A 413 -3.34 9.25 12.59
C LEU A 413 -3.80 10.72 12.48
N SER A 414 -4.01 11.22 11.27
CA SER A 414 -4.67 12.52 11.07
C SER A 414 -6.09 12.53 11.66
N ILE A 415 -6.86 11.45 11.50
CA ILE A 415 -8.22 11.35 12.08
C ILE A 415 -8.20 11.38 13.61
N VAL A 416 -7.38 10.56 14.27
CA VAL A 416 -7.40 10.54 15.75
C VAL A 416 -6.87 11.83 16.39
N SER A 417 -6.03 12.61 15.68
CA SER A 417 -5.65 13.97 16.13
C SER A 417 -6.79 14.99 16.11
N LEU A 418 -7.94 14.66 15.50
CA LEU A 418 -9.16 15.48 15.54
C LEU A 418 -10.03 15.23 16.79
N PHE A 419 -9.63 14.27 17.62
CA PHE A 419 -10.28 13.86 18.87
C PHE A 419 -9.28 13.98 20.03
N GLU A 420 -9.80 14.24 21.23
CA GLU A 420 -8.99 14.41 22.44
C GLU A 420 -8.79 13.07 23.16
N GLY A 421 -7.70 12.94 23.94
CA GLY A 421 -7.41 11.75 24.74
C GLY A 421 -7.05 10.47 23.95
N THR A 422 -6.68 10.56 22.67
CA THR A 422 -6.42 9.40 21.82
C THR A 422 -4.97 8.88 21.88
N ASN A 423 -4.80 7.58 21.63
CA ASN A 423 -3.51 6.89 21.62
C ASN A 423 -3.10 6.52 20.18
N SER A 424 -2.29 7.40 19.56
CA SER A 424 -1.77 7.23 18.19
C SER A 424 -1.05 5.90 17.94
N SER A 425 -0.30 5.40 18.93
CA SER A 425 0.43 4.14 18.81
C SER A 425 -0.54 2.96 18.69
N LEU A 426 -1.58 2.95 19.53
CA LEU A 426 -2.66 1.97 19.46
C LEU A 426 -3.41 2.06 18.12
N THR A 427 -3.72 3.27 17.64
CA THR A 427 -4.35 3.48 16.32
C THR A 427 -3.53 2.82 15.20
N ALA A 428 -2.22 3.09 15.15
CA ALA A 428 -1.34 2.52 14.13
C ALA A 428 -1.25 0.99 14.23
N ALA A 429 -1.12 0.44 15.44
CA ALA A 429 -1.10 -1.00 15.66
C ALA A 429 -2.40 -1.67 15.22
N VAL A 430 -3.55 -1.11 15.59
CA VAL A 430 -4.87 -1.66 15.24
C VAL A 430 -5.14 -1.60 13.74
N VAL A 431 -4.76 -0.52 13.06
CA VAL A 431 -4.79 -0.46 11.59
C VAL A 431 -3.90 -1.54 10.98
N VAL A 432 -2.65 -1.68 11.44
CA VAL A 432 -1.71 -2.69 10.92
C VAL A 432 -2.22 -4.11 11.15
N VAL A 433 -2.75 -4.42 12.33
CA VAL A 433 -3.37 -5.73 12.63
C VAL A 433 -4.60 -5.98 11.75
N THR A 434 -5.48 -4.99 11.56
CA THR A 434 -6.63 -5.08 10.63
C THR A 434 -6.17 -5.43 9.22
N GLY A 435 -5.10 -4.78 8.75
CA GLY A 435 -4.50 -5.02 7.44
C GLY A 435 -3.82 -6.39 7.33
N LEU A 436 -3.19 -6.90 8.38
CA LEU A 436 -2.56 -8.23 8.43
C LEU A 436 -3.60 -9.37 8.45
N ILE A 437 -4.73 -9.16 9.12
CA ILE A 437 -5.88 -10.07 9.06
C ILE A 437 -6.40 -10.12 7.62
N GLY A 438 -6.63 -8.96 7.00
CA GLY A 438 -6.99 -8.90 5.58
C GLY A 438 -5.98 -9.59 4.68
N ALA A 439 -4.69 -9.29 4.83
CA ALA A 439 -3.63 -9.86 4.00
C ALA A 439 -3.58 -11.41 4.05
N ASN A 440 -3.93 -12.01 5.19
CA ASN A 440 -3.93 -13.46 5.35
C ASN A 440 -5.27 -14.14 4.98
N PHE A 441 -6.41 -13.47 5.20
CA PHE A 441 -7.73 -14.11 5.12
C PHE A 441 -8.64 -13.60 3.99
N VAL A 442 -8.34 -12.45 3.35
CA VAL A 442 -9.31 -11.79 2.45
C VAL A 442 -9.74 -12.65 1.27
N GLN A 443 -8.80 -13.29 0.56
CA GLN A 443 -9.11 -14.17 -0.58
C GLN A 443 -10.05 -15.31 -0.19
N VAL A 444 -9.72 -16.04 0.89
CA VAL A 444 -10.52 -17.15 1.40
C VAL A 444 -11.93 -16.71 1.77
N VAL A 445 -12.09 -15.50 2.32
CA VAL A 445 -13.41 -14.95 2.66
C VAL A 445 -14.16 -14.51 1.41
N LEU A 446 -13.55 -13.76 0.48
CA LEU A 446 -14.16 -13.34 -0.78
C LEU A 446 -14.65 -14.55 -1.61
N ASP A 447 -13.86 -15.63 -1.66
CA ASP A 447 -14.20 -16.87 -2.36
C ASP A 447 -15.39 -17.59 -1.70
N LYS A 448 -15.40 -17.68 -0.36
CA LYS A 448 -16.54 -18.23 0.41
C LYS A 448 -17.82 -17.41 0.22
N LEU A 449 -17.70 -16.08 0.17
CA LEU A 449 -18.80 -15.16 -0.14
C LEU A 449 -19.20 -15.17 -1.63
N ARG A 450 -18.50 -15.95 -2.47
CA ARG A 450 -18.70 -16.07 -3.93
C ARG A 450 -18.58 -14.73 -4.67
N LEU A 451 -17.83 -13.78 -4.12
CA LEU A 451 -17.53 -12.50 -4.74
C LEU A 451 -16.46 -12.73 -5.83
N ARG A 452 -16.90 -13.03 -7.06
CA ARG A 452 -16.01 -13.30 -8.21
C ARG A 452 -15.58 -12.05 -8.99
N ASP A 453 -16.14 -10.90 -8.64
CA ASP A 453 -16.01 -9.68 -9.42
C ASP A 453 -14.78 -8.87 -9.00
N PRO A 454 -13.79 -8.59 -9.88
CA PRO A 454 -12.52 -7.99 -9.47
C PRO A 454 -12.67 -6.55 -8.98
N ILE A 455 -13.69 -5.82 -9.46
CA ILE A 455 -14.02 -4.47 -8.95
C ILE A 455 -14.51 -4.59 -7.50
N ALA A 456 -15.50 -5.45 -7.24
CA ALA A 456 -16.02 -5.66 -5.90
C ALA A 456 -14.97 -6.22 -4.93
N ARG A 457 -14.16 -7.21 -5.36
CA ARG A 457 -13.06 -7.78 -4.56
C ARG A 457 -12.02 -6.73 -4.21
N GLY A 458 -11.64 -5.88 -5.17
CA GLY A 458 -10.66 -4.83 -4.96
C GLY A 458 -11.15 -3.73 -4.02
N ILE A 459 -12.36 -3.20 -4.27
CA ILE A 459 -13.00 -2.20 -3.40
C ILE A 459 -13.17 -2.75 -1.98
N ALA A 460 -13.68 -3.97 -1.84
CA ALA A 460 -13.94 -4.58 -0.53
C ALA A 460 -12.66 -4.76 0.29
N THR A 461 -11.61 -5.25 -0.36
CA THR A 461 -10.31 -5.50 0.27
C THR A 461 -9.67 -4.19 0.74
N ALA A 462 -9.63 -3.19 -0.13
CA ALA A 462 -9.03 -1.91 0.20
C ALA A 462 -9.83 -1.13 1.25
N SER A 463 -11.16 -1.18 1.21
CA SER A 463 -12.01 -0.47 2.19
C SER A 463 -12.11 -1.15 3.57
N SER A 464 -11.62 -2.40 3.70
CA SER A 464 -11.62 -3.15 4.97
C SER A 464 -10.22 -3.40 5.55
N ALA A 465 -9.22 -3.58 4.69
CA ALA A 465 -7.84 -3.95 5.06
C ALA A 465 -6.77 -3.12 4.33
N HIS A 466 -7.17 -2.00 3.73
CA HIS A 466 -6.30 -0.94 3.22
C HIS A 466 -5.14 -1.45 2.35
N GLY A 467 -3.96 -0.83 2.45
CA GLY A 467 -2.79 -1.15 1.62
C GLY A 467 -2.26 -2.58 1.84
N LEU A 468 -2.43 -3.15 3.03
CA LEU A 468 -1.93 -4.51 3.35
C LEU A 468 -2.80 -5.61 2.70
N GLY A 469 -4.11 -5.52 2.85
CA GLY A 469 -5.03 -6.39 2.12
C GLY A 469 -4.88 -6.22 0.61
N THR A 470 -4.74 -4.97 0.15
CA THR A 470 -4.50 -4.64 -1.27
C THR A 470 -3.30 -5.36 -1.85
N ALA A 471 -2.15 -5.31 -1.17
CA ALA A 471 -0.92 -5.96 -1.62
C ALA A 471 -1.06 -7.49 -1.67
N ALA A 472 -1.74 -8.09 -0.69
CA ALA A 472 -1.94 -9.54 -0.66
C ALA A 472 -2.94 -10.05 -1.73
N LEU A 473 -4.02 -9.29 -1.99
CA LEU A 473 -4.98 -9.63 -3.03
C LEU A 473 -4.33 -9.52 -4.41
N SER A 474 -3.78 -8.35 -4.73
CA SER A 474 -3.17 -8.04 -6.03
C SER A 474 -1.95 -8.90 -6.39
N ALA A 475 -1.29 -9.50 -5.40
CA ALA A 475 -0.21 -10.46 -5.63
C ALA A 475 -0.69 -11.77 -6.31
N LYS A 476 -2.00 -12.10 -6.25
CA LYS A 476 -2.60 -13.24 -6.95
C LYS A 476 -3.66 -12.83 -7.99
N GLU A 477 -4.31 -11.69 -7.79
CA GLU A 477 -5.39 -11.15 -8.62
C GLU A 477 -4.99 -9.75 -9.11
N PRO A 478 -4.03 -9.65 -10.05
CA PRO A 478 -3.52 -8.37 -10.55
C PRO A 478 -4.61 -7.48 -11.16
N GLU A 479 -5.69 -8.06 -11.69
CA GLU A 479 -6.85 -7.36 -12.22
C GLU A 479 -7.63 -6.55 -11.17
N ALA A 480 -7.56 -6.93 -9.89
CA ALA A 480 -8.20 -6.18 -8.80
C ALA A 480 -7.36 -4.97 -8.35
N LEU A 481 -6.06 -4.94 -8.67
CA LEU A 481 -5.09 -3.95 -8.16
C LEU A 481 -5.51 -2.48 -8.37
N PRO A 482 -6.01 -2.06 -9.55
CA PRO A 482 -6.31 -0.63 -9.76
C PRO A 482 -7.57 -0.19 -9.00
N PHE A 483 -8.55 -1.09 -8.84
CA PHE A 483 -9.71 -0.86 -7.98
C PHE A 483 -9.33 -0.81 -6.50
N CYS A 484 -8.42 -1.70 -6.05
CA CYS A 484 -7.83 -1.60 -4.71
C CYS A 484 -7.15 -0.25 -4.50
N ALA A 485 -6.30 0.20 -5.44
CA ALA A 485 -5.52 1.42 -5.30
C ALA A 485 -6.41 2.67 -5.18
N ILE A 486 -7.46 2.76 -6.01
CA ILE A 486 -8.46 3.84 -5.92
C ILE A 486 -9.22 3.76 -4.61
N ALA A 487 -9.80 2.60 -4.27
CA ALA A 487 -10.64 2.46 -3.08
C ALA A 487 -9.84 2.71 -1.80
N TYR A 488 -8.58 2.26 -1.73
CA TYR A 488 -7.65 2.56 -0.63
C TYR A 488 -7.52 4.08 -0.47
N ALA A 489 -7.10 4.81 -1.50
CA ALA A 489 -6.94 6.27 -1.41
C ALA A 489 -8.25 6.95 -0.99
N LEU A 490 -9.36 6.61 -1.63
CA LEU A 490 -10.67 7.22 -1.35
C LEU A 490 -11.21 6.88 0.05
N THR A 491 -11.09 5.65 0.55
CA THR A 491 -11.51 5.29 1.92
C THR A 491 -10.81 6.16 2.95
N GLY A 492 -9.52 6.41 2.76
CA GLY A 492 -8.79 7.32 3.62
C GLY A 492 -9.30 8.75 3.54
N ILE A 493 -9.44 9.27 2.33
CA ILE A 493 -9.90 10.64 2.07
C ILE A 493 -11.30 10.87 2.63
N PHE A 494 -12.26 9.99 2.35
CA PHE A 494 -13.63 10.11 2.85
C PHE A 494 -13.71 9.96 4.37
N GLY A 495 -12.95 9.03 4.96
CA GLY A 495 -12.89 8.88 6.41
C GLY A 495 -12.37 10.14 7.09
N SER A 496 -11.30 10.75 6.57
CA SER A 496 -10.77 11.99 7.11
C SER A 496 -11.66 13.20 6.86
N LEU A 497 -12.33 13.30 5.71
CA LEU A 497 -13.35 14.33 5.46
C LEU A 497 -14.52 14.21 6.44
N LEU A 498 -15.11 13.02 6.58
CA LEU A 498 -16.22 12.76 7.50
C LEU A 498 -15.82 13.11 8.95
N CYS A 499 -14.70 12.60 9.44
CA CYS A 499 -14.23 12.91 10.79
C CYS A 499 -13.74 14.36 10.98
N SER A 500 -13.55 15.14 9.91
CA SER A 500 -13.28 16.58 10.04
C SER A 500 -14.54 17.40 10.30
N VAL A 501 -15.72 16.90 9.93
CA VAL A 501 -17.00 17.58 10.17
C VAL A 501 -17.33 17.54 11.68
N PRO A 502 -17.51 18.68 12.37
CA PRO A 502 -17.78 18.71 13.81
C PRO A 502 -18.99 17.87 14.23
N ALA A 503 -20.09 17.93 13.47
CA ALA A 503 -21.30 17.15 13.74
C ALA A 503 -21.06 15.63 13.71
N VAL A 504 -20.24 15.15 12.77
CA VAL A 504 -19.89 13.72 12.68
C VAL A 504 -19.02 13.29 13.85
N ARG A 505 -18.06 14.12 14.30
CA ARG A 505 -17.27 13.84 15.51
C ARG A 505 -18.15 13.74 16.75
N GLN A 506 -19.04 14.71 16.95
CA GLN A 506 -19.95 14.71 18.11
C GLN A 506 -20.91 13.51 18.06
N SER A 507 -21.40 13.14 16.88
CA SER A 507 -22.20 11.92 16.70
C SER A 507 -21.42 10.64 17.02
N LEU A 508 -20.16 10.52 16.57
CA LEU A 508 -19.30 9.39 16.91
C LEU A 508 -19.02 9.30 18.41
N LEU A 509 -18.69 10.43 19.06
CA LEU A 509 -18.48 10.48 20.50
C LEU A 509 -19.74 10.08 21.29
N ALA A 510 -20.91 10.59 20.91
CA ALA A 510 -22.19 10.22 21.52
C ALA A 510 -22.54 8.73 21.33
N VAL A 511 -22.09 8.09 20.24
CA VAL A 511 -22.23 6.64 20.03
C VAL A 511 -21.23 5.86 20.89
N VAL A 512 -19.99 6.33 21.04
CA VAL A 512 -18.98 5.72 21.93
C VAL A 512 -19.43 5.72 23.39
N GLY A 513 -20.09 6.79 23.86
CA GLY A 513 -20.59 6.94 25.22
C GLY A 513 -19.76 7.93 26.03
#